data_AF-A0A1W9MXZ8-F1
#
_entry.id   AF-A0A1W9MXZ8-F1
#
_cell.length_a   1.000
_cell.length_b   1.000
_cell.length_c   1.000
_cell.angle_alpha   90.00
_cell.angle_beta   90.00
_cell.angle_gamma   90.00
#
_symmetry.space_group_name_H-M   'P 1'
#
loop_
_entity.id
_entity.type
_entity.pdbx_description
1 polymer ?
#
loop_
_entity_poly.entity_id
_entity_poly.type
_entity_poly.pdbx_seq_one_letter_code
_entity_poly.pdbx_strand_id
1 'polypeptide(L)'
;MKTIKPFSFDIKNPFVWGAAGVLVLICLAVVIFPKKNSRAENRLEKLESRLSDVEEIRLKTGRIEEHNTNIEELKSRLAKVETDINMLIERLEKRSEIKPAKPSSAKPAETSHRKPEPARQTAKKVESKPVKAQSDKAPKKTGTPKYHKVRSGETMYQIASRYGLSVKDLQKLNHLGNNPKLSTNQQLIVGY
;
A
#
# COMPACT_ATOMS: atom_id res chain seq x y z
N MET A 1 3.34 43.39 -64.97
CA MET A 1 2.62 42.10 -64.98
C MET A 1 3.51 41.06 -65.67
N LYS A 2 3.97 40.01 -64.98
CA LYS A 2 4.78 38.93 -65.59
C LYS A 2 3.83 37.89 -66.19
N THR A 3 3.90 37.73 -67.51
CA THR A 3 3.18 36.70 -68.26
C THR A 3 3.81 35.33 -67.99
N ILE A 4 3.02 34.39 -67.45
CA ILE A 4 3.41 33.00 -67.24
C ILE A 4 3.29 32.30 -68.60
N LYS A 5 4.40 31.77 -69.14
CA LYS A 5 4.38 30.99 -70.39
C LYS A 5 3.64 29.65 -70.16
N PRO A 6 2.80 29.20 -71.10
CA PRO A 6 2.13 27.91 -70.98
C PRO A 6 3.16 26.77 -71.11
N PHE A 7 3.15 25.88 -70.11
CA PHE A 7 3.99 24.69 -70.08
C PHE A 7 3.53 23.74 -71.20
N SER A 8 4.32 23.63 -72.27
CA SER A 8 4.03 22.71 -73.38
C SER A 8 4.63 21.35 -73.06
N PHE A 9 3.80 20.33 -72.91
CA PHE A 9 4.22 18.96 -72.63
C PHE A 9 4.35 18.19 -73.95
N ASP A 10 5.54 17.69 -74.25
CA ASP A 10 5.81 17.01 -75.52
C ASP A 10 5.38 15.53 -75.44
N ILE A 11 4.21 15.24 -76.00
CA ILE A 11 3.50 13.94 -75.91
C ILE A 11 4.22 12.84 -76.71
N LYS A 12 5.17 13.20 -77.60
CA LYS A 12 5.89 12.24 -78.45
C LYS A 12 7.08 11.59 -77.76
N ASN A 13 7.49 12.09 -76.59
CA ASN A 13 8.64 11.55 -75.86
C ASN A 13 8.23 10.31 -75.04
N PRO A 14 8.75 9.10 -75.38
CA PRO A 14 8.38 7.87 -74.66
C PRO A 14 8.80 7.89 -73.19
N PHE A 15 9.84 8.68 -72.84
CA PHE A 15 10.29 8.89 -71.47
C PHE A 15 9.26 9.62 -70.60
N VAL A 16 8.45 10.50 -71.18
CA VAL A 16 7.43 11.27 -70.46
C VAL A 16 6.28 10.36 -70.00
N TRP A 17 5.84 9.45 -70.88
CA TRP A 17 4.85 8.42 -70.54
C TRP A 17 5.39 7.40 -69.55
N GLY A 18 6.67 7.02 -69.65
CA GLY A 18 7.34 6.18 -68.66
C GLY A 18 7.34 6.80 -67.27
N ALA A 19 7.70 8.09 -67.16
CA ALA A 19 7.69 8.80 -65.88
C ALA A 19 6.28 8.96 -65.30
N ALA A 20 5.28 9.27 -66.14
CA ALA A 20 3.88 9.34 -65.72
C ALA A 20 3.36 7.98 -65.21
N GLY A 21 3.70 6.89 -65.89
CA GLY A 21 3.33 5.52 -65.48
C GLY A 21 3.95 5.12 -64.14
N VAL A 22 5.23 5.45 -63.90
CA VAL A 22 5.90 5.19 -62.62
C VAL A 22 5.25 5.99 -61.49
N LEU A 23 4.88 7.26 -61.73
CA LEU A 23 4.15 8.07 -60.74
C LEU A 23 2.79 7.48 -60.38
N VAL A 24 2.04 7.01 -61.38
CA VAL A 24 0.75 6.34 -61.14
C VAL A 24 0.97 5.06 -60.32
N LEU A 25 1.97 4.24 -60.65
CA LEU A 25 2.30 3.04 -59.88
C LEU A 25 2.71 3.34 -58.44
N ILE A 26 3.50 4.38 -58.21
CA ILE A 26 3.88 4.83 -56.86
C ILE A 26 2.62 5.27 -56.09
N CYS A 27 1.74 6.07 -56.71
CA CYS A 27 0.47 6.45 -56.10
C CYS A 27 -0.41 5.23 -55.78
N LEU A 28 -0.50 4.27 -56.71
CA LEU A 28 -1.27 3.04 -56.55
C LEU A 28 -0.69 2.18 -55.42
N ALA A 29 0.64 2.09 -55.31
CA ALA A 29 1.31 1.41 -54.22
C ALA A 29 1.06 2.09 -52.86
N VAL A 30 1.00 3.43 -52.80
CA VAL A 30 0.66 4.15 -51.56
C VAL A 30 -0.80 3.91 -51.14
N VAL A 31 -1.72 3.76 -52.09
CA VAL A 31 -3.13 3.46 -51.83
C VAL A 31 -3.35 1.99 -51.44
N ILE A 32 -2.67 1.05 -52.11
CA ILE A 32 -2.79 -0.40 -51.83
C ILE A 32 -2.03 -0.79 -50.56
N PHE A 33 -0.88 -0.17 -50.30
CA PHE A 33 -0.05 -0.45 -49.13
C PHE A 33 -0.01 0.79 -48.21
N PRO A 34 -1.12 1.10 -47.50
CA PRO A 34 -1.08 2.12 -46.48
C PRO A 34 -0.04 1.69 -45.43
N LYS A 35 1.08 2.42 -45.38
CA LYS A 35 2.15 2.19 -44.42
C LYS A 35 1.57 2.35 -43.01
N LYS A 36 1.22 1.23 -42.38
CA LYS A 36 0.65 1.17 -41.02
C LYS A 36 1.66 1.79 -40.06
N ASN A 37 1.47 3.07 -39.73
CA ASN A 37 2.34 3.81 -38.82
C ASN A 37 2.01 3.38 -37.39
N SER A 38 2.55 2.24 -36.97
CA SER A 38 2.31 1.59 -35.67
C SER A 38 2.54 2.50 -34.47
N ARG A 39 3.24 3.63 -34.64
CA ARG A 39 3.43 4.64 -33.59
C ARG A 39 2.15 5.42 -33.25
N ALA A 40 1.24 5.59 -34.21
CA ALA A 40 -0.05 6.26 -33.95
C ALA A 40 -1.03 5.31 -33.24
N GLU A 41 -1.06 4.04 -33.65
CA GLU A 41 -1.93 3.01 -33.06
C GLU A 41 -1.59 2.72 -31.60
N ASN A 42 -0.29 2.62 -31.27
CA ASN A 42 0.15 2.41 -29.88
C ASN A 42 -0.19 3.59 -28.94
N ARG A 43 -0.42 4.80 -29.48
CA ARG A 43 -0.87 5.96 -28.68
C ARG A 43 -2.38 5.92 -28.45
N LEU A 44 -3.14 5.47 -29.44
CA LEU A 44 -4.60 5.34 -29.34
C LEU A 44 -4.98 4.28 -28.30
N GLU A 45 -4.33 3.12 -28.32
CA GLU A 45 -4.55 2.06 -27.32
C GLU A 45 -4.21 2.53 -25.89
N LYS A 46 -3.17 3.37 -25.76
CA LYS A 46 -2.77 3.95 -24.47
C LYS A 46 -3.74 5.02 -23.95
N LEU A 47 -4.42 5.75 -24.83
CA LEU A 47 -5.45 6.73 -24.45
C LEU A 47 -6.74 6.04 -24.01
N GLU A 48 -7.13 4.96 -24.66
CA GLU A 48 -8.31 4.15 -24.32
C GLU A 48 -8.16 3.48 -22.94
N SER A 49 -6.97 2.96 -22.63
CA SER A 49 -6.63 2.45 -21.30
C SER A 49 -6.72 3.53 -20.21
N ARG A 50 -6.30 4.78 -20.49
CA ARG A 50 -6.40 5.87 -19.50
C ARG A 50 -7.84 6.31 -19.25
N LEU A 51 -8.73 6.23 -20.25
CA LEU A 51 -10.15 6.55 -20.09
C LEU A 51 -10.83 5.53 -19.16
N SER A 52 -10.52 4.24 -19.31
CA SER A 52 -11.02 3.19 -18.42
C SER A 52 -10.54 3.36 -16.97
N ASP A 53 -9.26 3.70 -16.77
CA ASP A 53 -8.71 3.95 -15.43
C ASP A 53 -9.37 5.15 -14.73
N VAL A 54 -9.79 6.18 -15.48
CA VAL A 54 -10.46 7.37 -14.94
C VAL A 54 -11.91 7.09 -14.56
N GLU A 55 -12.62 6.23 -15.28
CA GLU A 55 -13.96 5.77 -14.87
C GLU A 55 -13.91 4.88 -13.62
N GLU A 56 -12.85 4.07 -13.45
CA GLU A 56 -12.65 3.29 -12.22
C GLU A 56 -12.41 4.20 -10.99
N ILE A 57 -11.73 5.33 -11.18
CA ILE A 57 -11.56 6.34 -10.12
C ILE A 57 -12.92 6.95 -9.72
N ARG A 58 -13.84 7.16 -10.67
CA ARG A 58 -15.18 7.68 -10.39
C ARG A 58 -16.04 6.70 -9.60
N LEU A 59 -15.89 5.39 -9.81
CA LEU A 59 -16.54 4.35 -9.00
C LEU A 59 -15.93 4.22 -7.59
N LYS A 60 -14.63 4.51 -7.44
CA LYS A 60 -13.95 4.56 -6.12
C LYS A 60 -14.42 5.71 -5.23
N THR A 61 -14.95 6.80 -5.80
CA THR A 61 -15.57 7.90 -5.03
C THR A 61 -16.83 7.44 -4.30
N GLY A 62 -17.56 6.44 -4.80
CA GLY A 62 -18.72 5.86 -4.11
C GLY A 62 -18.38 5.09 -2.82
N ARG A 63 -17.13 4.63 -2.67
CA ARG A 63 -16.66 3.89 -1.49
C ARG A 63 -16.19 4.79 -0.35
N ILE A 64 -16.16 6.11 -0.57
CA ILE A 64 -15.89 7.10 0.48
C ILE A 64 -17.16 7.35 1.32
N GLU A 65 -18.37 7.17 0.77
CA GLU A 65 -19.62 7.30 1.52
C GLU A 65 -19.87 6.14 2.50
N GLU A 66 -19.39 4.93 2.20
CA GLU A 66 -19.53 3.74 3.06
C GLU A 66 -18.70 3.83 4.35
N HIS A 67 -17.61 4.60 4.35
CA HIS A 67 -16.81 4.82 5.56
C HIS A 67 -17.44 5.86 6.50
N ASN A 68 -18.40 6.68 6.05
CA ASN A 68 -19.08 7.68 6.88
C ASN A 68 -20.16 7.06 7.78
N THR A 69 -20.85 6.00 7.35
CA THR A 69 -21.87 5.31 8.16
C THR A 69 -21.28 4.65 9.40
N ASN A 70 -20.08 4.07 9.26
CA ASN A 70 -19.31 3.51 10.38
C ASN A 70 -18.90 4.59 11.39
N ILE A 71 -18.64 5.83 10.95
CA ILE A 71 -18.30 6.94 11.83
C ILE A 71 -19.53 7.38 12.65
N GLU A 72 -20.72 7.44 12.05
CA GLU A 72 -21.96 7.76 12.77
C GLU A 72 -22.35 6.66 13.76
N GLU A 73 -22.15 5.39 13.41
CA GLU A 73 -22.34 4.28 14.36
C GLU A 73 -21.37 4.37 15.55
N LEU A 74 -20.08 4.65 15.29
CA LEU A 74 -19.09 4.85 16.34
C LEU A 74 -19.45 6.03 17.26
N LYS A 75 -19.96 7.14 16.70
CA LYS A 75 -20.44 8.29 17.50
C LYS A 75 -21.62 7.89 18.40
N SER A 76 -22.59 7.13 17.88
CA SER A 76 -23.73 6.66 18.68
C SER A 76 -23.29 5.73 19.83
N ARG A 77 -22.36 4.81 19.54
CA ARG A 77 -21.78 3.92 20.57
C ARG A 77 -21.04 4.71 21.64
N LEU A 78 -20.31 5.77 21.25
CA LEU A 78 -19.56 6.61 22.17
C LEU A 78 -20.48 7.44 23.07
N ALA A 79 -21.56 8.01 22.51
CA ALA A 79 -22.59 8.70 23.29
C ALA A 79 -23.26 7.79 24.33
N LYS A 80 -23.54 6.53 23.98
CA LYS A 80 -24.10 5.55 24.92
C LYS A 80 -23.14 5.24 26.08
N VAL A 81 -21.85 5.07 25.77
CA VAL A 81 -20.82 4.86 26.79
C VAL A 81 -20.69 6.06 27.72
N GLU A 82 -20.76 7.27 27.18
CA GLU A 82 -20.71 8.51 27.98
C GLU A 82 -21.90 8.60 28.94
N THR A 83 -23.12 8.25 28.48
CA THR A 83 -24.29 8.18 29.37
C THR A 83 -24.15 7.11 30.46
N ASP A 84 -23.62 5.94 30.12
CA ASP A 84 -23.41 4.85 31.10
C ASP A 84 -22.39 5.25 32.17
N ILE A 85 -21.30 5.93 31.77
CA ILE A 85 -20.27 6.45 32.68
C ILE A 85 -20.87 7.48 33.64
N ASN A 86 -21.63 8.45 33.11
CA ASN A 86 -22.25 9.47 33.96
C ASN A 86 -23.24 8.86 34.96
N MET A 87 -24.02 7.86 34.54
CA MET A 87 -24.94 7.14 35.43
C MET A 87 -24.19 6.31 36.50
N LEU A 88 -23.01 5.76 36.17
CA LEU A 88 -22.16 5.05 37.13
C LEU A 88 -21.57 6.01 38.18
N ILE A 89 -21.14 7.20 37.76
CA ILE A 89 -20.63 8.23 38.65
C ILE A 89 -21.71 8.64 39.66
N GLU A 90 -22.94 8.90 39.19
CA GLU A 90 -24.08 9.22 40.05
C GLU A 90 -24.40 8.11 41.05
N ARG A 91 -24.36 6.84 40.61
CA ARG A 91 -24.55 5.68 41.50
C ARG A 91 -23.46 5.54 42.56
N LEU A 92 -22.21 5.85 42.21
CA LEU A 92 -21.08 5.79 43.15
C LEU A 92 -21.13 6.94 44.16
N GLU A 93 -21.52 8.13 43.71
CA GLU A 93 -21.73 9.30 44.57
C GLU A 93 -22.84 9.01 45.59
N LYS A 94 -23.99 8.52 45.13
CA LYS A 94 -25.12 8.10 45.97
C LYS A 94 -24.78 6.97 46.95
N ARG A 95 -23.80 6.13 46.63
CA ARG A 95 -23.29 5.07 47.52
C ARG A 95 -22.26 5.59 48.54
N SER A 96 -21.56 6.67 48.21
CA SER A 96 -20.53 7.29 49.06
C SER A 96 -21.10 8.19 50.17
N GLU A 97 -22.37 8.62 50.05
CA GLU A 97 -23.09 9.37 51.08
C GLU A 97 -23.52 8.53 52.30
N ILE A 98 -23.26 7.22 52.31
CA ILE A 98 -23.48 6.38 53.50
C ILE A 98 -22.24 6.42 54.40
N LYS A 99 -22.25 7.26 55.45
CA LYS A 99 -21.28 7.26 56.57
C LYS A 99 -22.01 7.38 57.93
N PRO A 100 -21.46 6.86 59.05
CA PRO A 100 -20.67 5.65 59.27
C PRO A 100 -21.24 4.79 60.44
N ALA A 101 -20.90 3.48 60.49
CA ALA A 101 -20.92 2.73 61.76
C ALA A 101 -19.51 2.14 62.01
N LYS A 102 -18.98 2.42 63.19
CA LYS A 102 -17.63 2.09 63.70
C LYS A 102 -17.81 1.56 65.14
N PRO A 103 -16.86 0.84 65.78
CA PRO A 103 -15.96 -0.23 65.36
C PRO A 103 -16.18 -1.51 66.21
N SER A 104 -15.69 -2.68 65.78
CA SER A 104 -15.27 -3.72 66.73
C SER A 104 -13.81 -4.07 66.48
N SER A 105 -13.01 -3.63 67.44
CA SER A 105 -11.61 -3.90 67.63
C SER A 105 -11.39 -5.30 68.18
N ALA A 106 -10.61 -6.11 67.49
CA ALA A 106 -9.66 -7.00 68.13
C ALA A 106 -8.36 -7.02 67.31
N LYS A 107 -7.29 -6.53 67.93
CA LYS A 107 -5.87 -6.52 67.53
C LYS A 107 -5.12 -7.03 68.79
N PRO A 108 -3.81 -7.38 68.81
CA PRO A 108 -2.84 -7.90 67.83
C PRO A 108 -2.07 -9.16 68.32
N ALA A 109 -1.53 -9.95 67.38
CA ALA A 109 -0.20 -10.59 67.46
C ALA A 109 0.16 -10.98 66.01
N GLU A 110 0.94 -10.21 65.24
CA GLU A 110 2.39 -9.99 65.31
C GLU A 110 3.23 -11.26 65.06
N THR A 111 3.32 -11.66 63.78
CA THR A 111 4.53 -12.06 63.03
C THR A 111 4.05 -12.26 61.58
N SER A 112 4.67 -11.81 60.50
CA SER A 112 6.07 -11.58 60.21
C SER A 112 6.17 -10.67 58.98
N HIS A 113 6.87 -9.56 59.12
CA HIS A 113 7.40 -8.81 57.98
C HIS A 113 8.52 -9.63 57.32
N ARG A 114 8.35 -9.95 56.03
CA ARG A 114 9.44 -9.82 55.04
C ARG A 114 8.90 -9.93 53.62
N LYS A 115 8.59 -8.76 53.07
CA LYS A 115 8.93 -8.43 51.68
C LYS A 115 10.45 -8.21 51.63
N PRO A 116 11.19 -8.89 50.75
CA PRO A 116 12.44 -8.36 50.27
C PRO A 116 12.27 -7.99 48.80
N GLU A 117 12.11 -6.69 48.56
CA GLU A 117 12.78 -6.07 47.43
C GLU A 117 13.19 -4.67 47.89
N PRO A 118 14.49 -4.38 47.87
CA PRO A 118 14.95 -3.43 46.85
C PRO A 118 16.32 -3.77 46.24
N ALA A 119 16.37 -3.68 44.92
CA ALA A 119 17.47 -3.27 44.04
C ALA A 119 18.91 -3.21 44.59
N ARG A 120 19.82 -3.96 43.95
CA ARG A 120 21.03 -3.34 43.32
C ARG A 120 21.68 -4.25 42.28
N GLN A 121 21.89 -3.68 41.11
CA GLN A 121 22.69 -4.20 40.00
C GLN A 121 24.12 -4.52 40.43
N THR A 122 24.67 -5.64 39.93
CA THR A 122 26.07 -5.68 39.48
C THR A 122 26.16 -6.46 38.19
N ALA A 123 26.60 -5.76 37.14
CA ALA A 123 27.16 -6.35 35.94
C ALA A 123 28.52 -6.97 36.25
N LYS A 124 28.76 -8.18 35.72
CA LYS A 124 30.08 -8.65 35.25
C LYS A 124 29.79 -9.74 34.23
N LYS A 125 29.80 -9.43 32.92
CA LYS A 125 30.97 -9.20 32.06
C LYS A 125 31.74 -10.50 31.81
N VAL A 126 31.44 -11.08 30.64
CA VAL A 126 32.36 -11.73 29.70
C VAL A 126 32.91 -13.10 30.11
N GLU A 127 32.40 -14.13 29.47
CA GLU A 127 33.26 -15.01 28.69
C GLU A 127 32.77 -14.94 27.23
N SER A 128 33.74 -14.74 26.36
CA SER A 128 33.60 -14.40 24.95
C SER A 128 34.45 -15.37 24.15
N LYS A 129 34.08 -15.51 22.87
CA LYS A 129 34.85 -16.04 21.72
C LYS A 129 34.56 -17.51 21.34
N PRO A 130 34.83 -17.90 20.08
CA PRO A 130 34.46 -17.20 18.83
C PRO A 130 33.99 -18.20 17.75
N VAL A 131 32.89 -17.95 17.06
CA VAL A 131 32.66 -18.56 15.73
C VAL A 131 32.15 -17.44 14.83
N LYS A 132 33.10 -16.65 14.32
CA LYS A 132 33.64 -16.79 12.96
C LYS A 132 32.59 -16.43 11.92
N ALA A 133 32.86 -15.32 11.25
CA ALA A 133 32.20 -14.88 10.05
C ALA A 133 31.96 -16.06 9.10
N GLN A 134 30.69 -16.37 8.89
CA GLN A 134 30.24 -17.03 7.67
C GLN A 134 29.40 -16.03 6.91
N SER A 135 30.11 -15.37 5.99
CA SER A 135 29.58 -14.78 4.78
C SER A 135 28.90 -15.89 3.96
N ASP A 136 27.75 -16.37 4.40
CA ASP A 136 26.94 -17.28 3.62
C ASP A 136 26.03 -16.46 2.72
N LYS A 137 26.37 -16.50 1.43
CA LYS A 137 25.61 -15.95 0.32
C LYS A 137 24.12 -16.14 0.60
N ALA A 138 23.39 -15.02 0.59
CA ALA A 138 21.94 -15.03 0.59
C ALA A 138 21.46 -16.11 -0.41
N PRO A 139 20.64 -17.08 0.02
CA PRO A 139 20.08 -18.04 -0.92
C PRO A 139 19.31 -17.20 -1.95
N LYS A 140 19.74 -17.28 -3.21
CA LYS A 140 18.96 -16.73 -4.32
C LYS A 140 17.63 -17.46 -4.27
N LYS A 141 16.59 -16.76 -3.82
CA LYS A 141 15.25 -17.30 -3.69
C LYS A 141 14.73 -17.60 -5.09
N THR A 142 14.89 -18.85 -5.53
CA THR A 142 14.41 -19.35 -6.82
C THR A 142 12.98 -19.85 -6.64
N GLY A 143 12.02 -18.94 -6.74
CA GLY A 143 10.61 -19.26 -6.57
C GLY A 143 9.73 -18.09 -7.04
N THR A 144 8.42 -18.32 -7.17
CA THR A 144 7.47 -17.27 -7.52
C THR A 144 7.12 -16.48 -6.27
N PRO A 145 7.25 -15.14 -6.26
CA PRO A 145 6.99 -14.35 -5.07
C PRO A 145 5.53 -14.52 -4.60
N LYS A 146 5.36 -14.83 -3.31
CA LYS A 146 4.07 -14.88 -2.64
C LYS A 146 3.76 -13.53 -2.02
N TYR A 147 2.55 -13.01 -2.26
CA TYR A 147 2.12 -11.70 -1.79
C TYR A 147 1.05 -11.79 -0.70
N HIS A 148 1.12 -10.89 0.27
CA HIS A 148 0.08 -10.60 1.25
C HIS A 148 -0.43 -9.17 1.06
N LYS A 149 -1.74 -8.99 1.00
CA LYS A 149 -2.37 -7.67 0.93
C LYS A 149 -2.73 -7.20 2.34
N VAL A 150 -2.10 -6.13 2.78
CA VAL A 150 -2.29 -5.53 4.11
C VAL A 150 -3.74 -5.07 4.26
N ARG A 151 -4.42 -5.57 5.30
CA ARG A 151 -5.77 -5.16 5.69
C ARG A 151 -5.73 -4.02 6.70
N SER A 152 -6.85 -3.31 6.85
CA SER A 152 -6.97 -2.26 7.87
C SER A 152 -6.69 -2.83 9.27
N GLY A 153 -5.84 -2.15 10.02
CA GLY A 153 -5.45 -2.55 11.38
C GLY A 153 -4.40 -3.66 11.49
N GLU A 154 -3.92 -4.23 10.38
CA GLU A 154 -2.82 -5.19 10.44
C GLU A 154 -1.49 -4.50 10.78
N THR A 155 -0.68 -5.17 11.60
CA THR A 155 0.68 -4.71 11.94
C THR A 155 1.74 -5.60 11.30
N MET A 156 2.96 -5.06 11.15
CA MET A 156 4.08 -5.81 10.59
C MET A 156 4.39 -7.08 11.41
N TYR A 157 4.20 -7.00 12.72
CA TYR A 157 4.34 -8.13 13.64
C TYR A 157 3.32 -9.24 13.34
N GLN A 158 2.04 -8.90 13.17
CA GLN A 158 1.00 -9.88 12.86
C GLN A 158 1.22 -10.56 11.52
N ILE A 159 1.64 -9.79 10.50
CA ILE A 159 1.91 -10.32 9.17
C ILE A 159 3.14 -11.24 9.23
N ALA A 160 4.23 -10.80 9.84
CA ALA A 160 5.45 -11.60 9.96
C ALA A 160 5.18 -12.91 10.72
N SER A 161 4.45 -12.84 11.84
CA SER A 161 4.05 -14.02 12.63
C SER A 161 3.20 -15.01 11.82
N ARG A 162 2.23 -14.52 11.04
CA ARG A 162 1.39 -15.36 10.17
C ARG A 162 2.20 -16.20 9.17
N TYR A 163 3.32 -15.66 8.68
CA TYR A 163 4.16 -16.32 7.69
C TYR A 163 5.44 -16.93 8.27
N GLY A 164 5.59 -16.97 9.60
CA GLY A 164 6.78 -17.52 10.26
C GLY A 164 8.07 -16.74 9.98
N LEU A 165 7.95 -15.45 9.67
CA LEU A 165 9.08 -14.55 9.42
C LEU A 165 9.37 -13.70 10.64
N SER A 166 10.63 -13.30 10.81
CA SER A 166 10.95 -12.18 11.70
C SER A 166 10.52 -10.86 11.06
N VAL A 167 10.19 -9.84 11.86
CA VAL A 167 9.85 -8.50 11.35
C VAL A 167 10.99 -7.94 10.49
N LYS A 168 12.24 -8.18 10.88
CA LYS A 168 13.43 -7.75 10.17
C LYS A 168 13.58 -8.44 8.82
N ASP A 169 13.23 -9.73 8.73
CA ASP A 169 13.29 -10.47 7.47
C ASP A 169 12.17 -10.04 6.52
N LEU A 170 10.96 -9.82 7.04
CA LEU A 170 9.86 -9.29 6.24
C LEU A 170 10.16 -7.86 5.75
N GLN A 171 10.82 -7.03 6.56
CA GLN A 171 11.32 -5.71 6.15
C GLN A 171 12.34 -5.81 5.02
N LYS A 172 13.38 -6.65 5.20
CA LYS A 172 14.40 -6.88 4.16
C LYS A 172 13.78 -7.40 2.88
N LEU A 173 12.82 -8.33 2.97
CA LEU A 173 12.14 -8.93 1.83
C LEU A 173 11.36 -7.90 0.99
N ASN A 174 10.89 -6.82 1.63
CA ASN A 174 10.11 -5.76 1.03
C ASN A 174 10.87 -4.44 0.88
N HIS A 175 12.19 -4.45 1.14
CA HIS A 175 13.05 -3.26 1.15
C HIS A 175 12.48 -2.10 2.00
N LEU A 176 11.88 -2.44 3.14
CA LEU A 176 11.31 -1.48 4.08
C LEU A 176 12.35 -1.07 5.13
N GLY A 177 12.30 0.20 5.56
CA GLY A 177 13.15 0.72 6.63
C GLY A 177 12.81 0.15 8.03
N ASN A 178 13.49 0.65 9.07
CA ASN A 178 13.37 0.12 10.43
C ASN A 178 11.98 0.26 11.06
N ASN A 179 11.22 1.29 10.68
CA ASN A 179 9.87 1.54 11.17
C ASN A 179 8.92 1.90 10.01
N PRO A 180 8.58 0.92 9.15
CA PRO A 180 7.76 1.20 8.00
C PRO A 180 6.31 1.42 8.44
N LYS A 181 5.75 2.57 8.05
CA LYS A 181 4.32 2.80 8.19
C LYS A 181 3.61 1.93 7.15
N LEU A 182 2.83 0.95 7.59
CA LEU A 182 2.04 0.12 6.70
C LEU A 182 0.80 0.90 6.25
N SER A 183 0.59 0.92 4.94
CA SER A 183 -0.62 1.46 4.33
C SER A 183 -1.61 0.34 4.07
N THR A 184 -2.90 0.63 4.22
CA THR A 184 -3.95 -0.32 3.84
C THR A 184 -3.87 -0.62 2.35
N ASN A 185 -4.18 -1.87 1.96
CA ASN A 185 -4.02 -2.40 0.59
C ASN A 185 -2.58 -2.50 0.07
N GLN A 186 -1.56 -2.19 0.87
CA GLN A 186 -0.16 -2.42 0.49
C GLN A 186 0.09 -3.92 0.25
N GLN A 187 0.83 -4.26 -0.79
CA GLN A 187 1.26 -5.63 -1.06
C GLN A 187 2.65 -5.85 -0.48
N LEU A 188 2.80 -6.90 0.34
CA LEU A 188 4.08 -7.33 0.89
C LEU A 188 4.43 -8.71 0.34
N ILE A 189 5.65 -8.87 -0.15
CA ILE A 189 6.27 -10.16 -0.42
C ILE A 189 6.46 -10.86 0.92
N VAL A 190 5.95 -12.07 1.05
CA VAL A 190 6.01 -12.89 2.27
C VAL A 190 6.75 -14.22 2.05
N GLY A 191 7.17 -14.50 0.82
CA GLY A 191 7.89 -15.73 0.45
C GLY A 191 8.18 -15.79 -1.04
N TYR A 192 8.92 -16.83 -1.45
CA TYR A 192 9.20 -17.22 -2.84
C TYR A 192 8.96 -18.72 -2.96
#